data_AF-A0A9E5P2B3-F1
#
_entry.id   AF-A0A9E5P2B3-F1
#
_cell.length_a   1.000
_cell.length_b   1.000
_cell.length_c   1.000
_cell.angle_alpha   90.00
_cell.angle_beta   90.00
_cell.angle_gamma   90.00
#
_symmetry.space_group_name_H-M   'P 1'
#
loop_
_entity.id
_entity.type
_entity.pdbx_description
1 polymer ?
#
loop_
_entity_poly.entity_id
_entity_poly.type
_entity_poly.pdbx_seq_one_letter_code
_entity_poly.pdbx_strand_id
1 'polypeptide(L)'
;DDRPILFDDTIRPFMLEFLARRVNVQLTRLKELNRNAFMFVDEPGLQFVFSGMSGYGDLVARSDMEAFFSMIERPRGVHLCGNPDWDFLLGLDLDVLSLDAHSNGEVFVAYASSIRRFLDRGGVIIWGIVPTNYEPFEKEDLSSLGQLLTHMWTLLDKKGIDLGFLLSRSMLSPATCCLVNPDGENTVEKAFKMIKELSTMLRKEHRLFDAL
;
A
#
# COMPACT_ATOMS: atom_id res chain seq x y z
N ASP A 1 -0.93 4.81 -34.51
CA ASP A 1 -0.13 5.47 -33.47
C ASP A 1 -0.10 4.61 -32.22
N ASP A 2 1.06 4.09 -31.84
CA ASP A 2 1.30 3.30 -30.63
C ASP A 2 1.20 4.15 -29.34
N ARG A 3 0.32 5.16 -29.33
CA ARG A 3 0.11 6.06 -28.20
C ARG A 3 -0.72 5.31 -27.14
N PRO A 4 -0.27 5.27 -25.87
CA PRO A 4 -1.03 4.60 -24.82
C PRO A 4 -2.46 5.15 -24.70
N ILE A 5 -3.42 4.26 -24.43
CA ILE A 5 -4.86 4.58 -24.31
C ILE A 5 -5.12 5.67 -23.27
N LEU A 6 -4.26 5.78 -22.25
CA LEU A 6 -4.33 6.84 -21.25
C LEU A 6 -4.33 8.25 -21.86
N PHE A 7 -3.73 8.46 -23.02
CA PHE A 7 -3.70 9.79 -23.65
C PHE A 7 -4.85 10.06 -24.62
N ASP A 8 -5.79 9.12 -24.77
CA ASP A 8 -7.00 9.33 -25.55
C ASP A 8 -8.11 9.85 -24.61
N ASP A 9 -8.39 11.15 -24.69
CA ASP A 9 -9.39 11.81 -23.83
C ASP A 9 -10.83 11.29 -24.04
N THR A 10 -11.10 10.61 -25.15
CA THR A 10 -12.41 10.02 -25.45
C THR A 10 -12.54 8.64 -24.80
N ILE A 11 -11.48 7.84 -24.86
CA ILE A 11 -11.48 6.46 -24.36
C ILE A 11 -11.12 6.38 -22.87
N ARG A 12 -10.23 7.25 -22.38
CA ARG A 12 -9.74 7.22 -20.98
C ARG A 12 -10.88 7.23 -19.95
N PRO A 13 -11.86 8.16 -19.98
CA PRO A 13 -12.93 8.17 -18.98
C PRO A 13 -13.79 6.90 -18.99
N PHE A 14 -14.07 6.37 -20.19
CA PHE A 14 -14.83 5.13 -20.35
C PHE A 14 -14.08 3.93 -19.76
N MET A 15 -12.75 3.85 -19.98
CA MET A 15 -11.92 2.80 -19.40
C MET A 15 -11.88 2.87 -17.87
N LEU A 16 -11.76 4.07 -17.30
CA LEU A 16 -11.80 4.27 -15.84
C LEU A 16 -13.15 3.82 -15.25
N GLU A 17 -14.26 4.20 -15.88
CA GLU A 17 -15.60 3.76 -15.45
C GLU A 17 -15.75 2.23 -15.52
N PHE A 18 -15.32 1.62 -16.63
CA PHE A 18 -15.38 0.18 -16.80
C PHE A 18 -14.56 -0.56 -15.74
N LEU A 19 -13.34 -0.09 -15.45
CA LEU A 19 -12.47 -0.66 -14.42
C LEU A 19 -13.08 -0.50 -13.03
N ALA A 20 -13.65 0.67 -12.70
CA ALA A 20 -14.28 0.89 -11.40
C ALA A 20 -15.47 -0.06 -11.17
N ARG A 21 -16.30 -0.27 -12.19
CA ARG A 21 -17.39 -1.26 -12.14
C ARG A 21 -16.87 -2.68 -11.92
N ARG A 22 -15.77 -3.05 -12.56
CA ARG A 22 -15.12 -4.34 -12.34
C ARG A 22 -14.63 -4.50 -10.90
N VAL A 23 -14.02 -3.46 -10.32
CA VAL A 23 -13.58 -3.48 -8.92
C VAL A 23 -14.78 -3.74 -8.00
N ASN A 24 -15.89 -3.03 -8.19
CA ASN A 24 -17.10 -3.21 -7.36
C ASN A 24 -17.70 -4.62 -7.47
N VAL A 25 -17.76 -5.19 -8.67
CA VAL A 25 -18.23 -6.58 -8.86
C VAL A 25 -17.33 -7.57 -8.14
N GLN A 26 -16.00 -7.39 -8.21
CA GLN A 26 -15.06 -8.26 -7.48
C GLN A 26 -15.19 -8.08 -5.96
N LEU A 27 -15.30 -6.84 -5.48
CA LEU A 27 -15.50 -6.54 -4.07
C LEU A 27 -16.79 -7.18 -3.54
N THR A 28 -17.88 -7.10 -4.29
CA THR A 28 -19.17 -7.73 -3.91
C THR A 28 -19.01 -9.23 -3.71
N ARG A 29 -18.38 -9.91 -4.68
CA ARG A 29 -18.12 -11.36 -4.61
C ARG A 29 -17.21 -11.73 -3.45
N LEU A 30 -16.18 -10.94 -3.18
CA LEU A 30 -15.28 -11.19 -2.05
C LEU A 30 -16.00 -10.96 -0.70
N LYS A 31 -16.89 -9.97 -0.61
CA LYS A 31 -17.70 -9.70 0.59
C LYS A 31 -18.69 -10.84 0.91
N GLU A 32 -19.17 -11.57 -0.11
CA GLU A 32 -19.97 -12.79 0.08
C GLU A 32 -19.16 -13.91 0.76
N LEU A 33 -17.84 -13.96 0.54
CA LEU A 33 -16.95 -14.95 1.16
C LEU A 33 -16.40 -14.48 2.51
N ASN A 34 -16.14 -13.19 2.66
CA ASN A 34 -15.63 -12.58 3.88
C ASN A 34 -16.12 -11.13 4.01
N ARG A 35 -16.93 -10.85 5.02
CA ARG A 35 -17.48 -9.51 5.28
C ARG A 35 -16.42 -8.41 5.46
N ASN A 36 -15.19 -8.78 5.81
CA ASN A 36 -14.06 -7.86 5.99
C ASN A 36 -13.25 -7.64 4.71
N ALA A 37 -13.67 -8.20 3.57
CA ALA A 37 -12.96 -8.05 2.31
C ALA A 37 -12.98 -6.60 1.81
N PHE A 38 -11.88 -6.20 1.19
CA PHE A 38 -11.67 -4.93 0.54
C PHE A 38 -10.74 -5.10 -0.66
N MET A 39 -10.63 -4.08 -1.51
CA MET A 39 -9.85 -4.14 -2.75
C MET A 39 -8.74 -3.09 -2.74
N PHE A 40 -7.59 -3.46 -3.28
CA PHE A 40 -6.57 -2.51 -3.73
C PHE A 40 -6.57 -2.46 -5.25
N VAL A 41 -6.23 -1.29 -5.79
CA VAL A 41 -5.84 -1.14 -7.19
C VAL A 41 -4.33 -0.96 -7.23
N ASP A 42 -3.65 -1.85 -7.96
CA ASP A 42 -2.21 -1.76 -8.19
C ASP A 42 -1.95 -0.74 -9.28
N GLU A 43 -1.27 0.36 -8.95
CA GLU A 43 -1.06 1.48 -9.88
C GLU A 43 0.44 1.83 -10.05
N PRO A 44 1.28 0.89 -10.54
CA PRO A 44 2.73 1.12 -10.68
C PRO A 44 3.07 2.32 -11.57
N GLY A 45 2.16 2.71 -12.47
CA GLY A 45 2.30 3.89 -13.33
C GLY A 45 2.41 5.22 -12.57
N LEU A 46 1.90 5.30 -11.33
CA LEU A 46 1.92 6.55 -10.54
C LEU A 46 3.33 7.00 -10.16
N GLN A 47 4.30 6.08 -10.15
CA GLN A 47 5.70 6.42 -10.00
C GLN A 47 6.20 7.40 -11.08
N PHE A 48 5.54 7.45 -12.24
CA PHE A 48 5.95 8.27 -13.38
C PHE A 48 5.15 9.55 -13.55
N VAL A 49 4.05 9.77 -12.82
CA VAL A 49 3.17 10.95 -12.99
C VAL A 49 3.92 12.27 -12.86
N PHE A 50 4.90 12.34 -11.94
CA PHE A 50 5.75 13.51 -11.75
C PHE A 50 7.04 13.51 -12.58
N SER A 51 7.24 12.50 -13.44
CA SER A 51 8.35 12.50 -14.39
C SER A 51 7.97 13.34 -15.61
N GLY A 52 8.85 14.25 -16.03
CA GLY A 52 8.67 15.02 -17.27
C GLY A 52 8.57 14.14 -18.54
N MET A 53 8.78 12.82 -18.41
CA MET A 53 8.66 11.83 -19.48
C MET A 53 7.24 11.25 -19.63
N SER A 54 6.33 11.44 -18.66
CA SER A 54 5.00 10.82 -18.72
C SER A 54 4.07 11.51 -19.69
N GLY A 55 4.20 12.83 -19.91
CA GLY A 55 3.20 13.62 -20.65
C GLY A 55 1.80 13.62 -20.01
N TYR A 56 1.64 13.02 -18.82
CA TYR A 56 0.42 12.90 -18.04
C TYR A 56 0.66 13.58 -16.70
N GLY A 57 0.28 14.87 -16.65
CA GLY A 57 0.60 15.74 -15.52
C GLY A 57 -0.15 15.36 -14.25
N ASP A 58 0.39 15.81 -13.12
CA ASP A 58 -0.12 15.62 -11.76
C ASP A 58 -1.58 16.06 -11.59
N LEU A 59 -1.98 17.20 -12.18
CA LEU A 59 -3.35 17.69 -12.09
C LEU A 59 -4.37 16.78 -12.79
N VAL A 60 -4.02 16.29 -13.99
CA VAL A 60 -4.89 15.38 -14.75
C VAL A 60 -4.95 14.03 -14.06
N ALA A 61 -3.80 13.50 -13.64
CA ALA A 61 -3.70 12.27 -12.87
C ALA A 61 -4.56 12.35 -11.60
N ARG A 62 -4.45 13.44 -10.83
CA ARG A 62 -5.26 13.64 -9.63
C ARG A 62 -6.75 13.60 -9.94
N SER A 63 -7.19 14.37 -10.93
CA SER A 63 -8.61 14.46 -11.31
C SER A 63 -9.16 13.10 -11.74
N ASP A 64 -8.42 12.38 -12.59
CA ASP A 64 -8.84 11.07 -13.09
C ASP A 64 -8.86 10.02 -11.98
N MET A 65 -7.89 10.03 -11.06
CA MET A 65 -7.87 9.14 -9.91
C MET A 65 -9.00 9.44 -8.91
N GLU A 66 -9.25 10.73 -8.62
CA GLU A 66 -10.37 11.12 -7.75
C GLU A 66 -11.72 10.69 -8.38
N ALA A 67 -11.91 10.90 -9.68
CA ALA A 67 -13.08 10.44 -10.40
C ALA A 67 -13.20 8.90 -10.36
N PHE A 68 -12.12 8.18 -10.65
CA PHE A 68 -12.07 6.72 -10.61
C PHE A 68 -12.44 6.15 -9.24
N PHE A 69 -11.79 6.63 -8.16
CA PHE A 69 -12.07 6.15 -6.81
C PHE A 69 -13.44 6.57 -6.31
N SER A 70 -14.00 7.70 -6.76
CA SER A 70 -15.36 8.09 -6.39
C SER A 70 -16.40 7.06 -6.81
N MET A 71 -16.14 6.30 -7.88
CA MET A 71 -17.01 5.24 -8.41
C MET A 71 -16.79 3.88 -7.72
N ILE A 72 -15.77 3.74 -6.87
CA ILE A 72 -15.44 2.49 -6.16
C ILE A 72 -16.06 2.51 -4.76
N GLU A 73 -16.71 1.39 -4.41
CA GLU A 73 -17.22 1.15 -3.05
C GLU A 73 -16.08 1.04 -2.03
N ARG A 74 -16.29 1.60 -0.84
CA ARG A 74 -15.30 1.54 0.24
C ARG A 74 -15.19 0.13 0.87
N PRO A 75 -14.04 -0.23 1.45
CA PRO A 75 -12.78 0.55 1.51
C PRO A 75 -12.02 0.64 0.18
N ARG A 76 -11.51 1.82 -0.14
CA ARG A 76 -10.72 2.11 -1.34
C ARG A 76 -9.23 1.97 -1.04
N GLY A 77 -8.59 0.96 -1.61
CA GLY A 77 -7.17 0.69 -1.44
C GLY A 77 -6.33 1.05 -2.67
N VAL A 78 -5.10 1.51 -2.44
CA VAL A 78 -4.03 1.54 -3.45
C VAL A 78 -2.85 0.74 -2.93
N HIS A 79 -2.20 0.00 -3.83
CA HIS A 79 -0.91 -0.60 -3.56
C HIS A 79 0.15 -0.13 -4.57
N LEU A 80 1.37 0.11 -4.07
CA LEU A 80 2.52 0.42 -4.90
C LEU A 80 3.82 -0.17 -4.32
N CYS A 81 4.50 -0.99 -5.12
CA CYS A 81 5.84 -1.51 -4.82
C CYS A 81 6.96 -0.47 -5.07
N GLY A 82 6.69 0.62 -5.81
CA GLY A 82 7.69 1.65 -6.18
C GLY A 82 7.83 2.82 -5.20
N ASN A 83 8.46 3.90 -5.64
CA ASN A 83 8.61 5.16 -4.89
C ASN A 83 7.94 6.33 -5.64
N PRO A 84 6.65 6.59 -5.41
CA PRO A 84 5.92 7.70 -6.00
C PRO A 84 6.14 8.98 -5.19
N ASP A 85 5.50 10.07 -5.61
CA ASP A 85 5.20 11.16 -4.69
C ASP A 85 4.16 10.68 -3.66
N TRP A 86 4.59 10.48 -2.41
CA TRP A 86 3.71 9.99 -1.35
C TRP A 86 2.68 11.03 -0.90
N ASP A 87 2.99 12.33 -1.02
CA ASP A 87 2.04 13.41 -0.70
C ASP A 87 0.84 13.39 -1.65
N PHE A 88 1.09 13.12 -2.93
CA PHE A 88 0.04 12.90 -3.91
C PHE A 88 -0.89 11.77 -3.49
N LEU A 89 -0.36 10.58 -3.20
CA LEU A 89 -1.16 9.40 -2.83
C LEU A 89 -1.92 9.60 -1.51
N LEU A 90 -1.24 10.07 -0.47
CA LEU A 90 -1.83 10.31 0.84
C LEU A 90 -2.91 11.41 0.80
N GLY A 91 -2.83 12.29 -0.20
CA GLY A 91 -3.80 13.35 -0.49
C GLY A 91 -5.03 12.92 -1.30
N LEU A 92 -5.09 11.68 -1.79
CA LEU A 92 -6.26 11.12 -2.47
C LEU A 92 -7.32 10.63 -1.48
N ASP A 93 -8.57 10.51 -1.93
CA ASP A 93 -9.70 9.99 -1.14
C ASP A 93 -9.69 8.45 -1.01
N LEU A 94 -8.62 7.95 -0.38
CA LEU A 94 -8.35 6.52 -0.11
C LEU A 94 -8.60 6.15 1.36
N ASP A 95 -8.97 4.89 1.60
CA ASP A 95 -9.10 4.32 2.94
C ASP A 95 -7.87 3.51 3.35
N VAL A 96 -7.17 2.91 2.38
CA VAL A 96 -6.03 2.03 2.65
C VAL A 96 -4.88 2.32 1.68
N LEU A 97 -3.67 2.46 2.20
CA LEU A 97 -2.44 2.56 1.43
C LEU A 97 -1.53 1.38 1.76
N SER A 98 -1.16 0.60 0.76
CA SER A 98 -0.18 -0.49 0.88
C SER A 98 1.10 -0.12 0.14
N LEU A 99 2.24 -0.23 0.82
CA LEU A 99 3.55 0.12 0.25
C LEU A 99 4.61 -0.92 0.55
N ASP A 100 5.64 -0.96 -0.29
CA ASP A 100 6.91 -1.59 0.04
C ASP A 100 7.67 -0.72 1.06
N ALA A 101 7.41 -0.96 2.34
CA ALA A 101 8.07 -0.30 3.46
C ALA A 101 9.47 -0.85 3.72
N HIS A 102 9.79 -2.06 3.27
CA HIS A 102 11.15 -2.62 3.35
C HIS A 102 12.13 -1.78 2.52
N SER A 103 11.75 -1.46 1.28
CA SER A 103 12.59 -0.68 0.36
C SER A 103 12.43 0.84 0.52
N ASN A 104 11.19 1.32 0.75
CA ASN A 104 10.88 2.77 0.66
C ASN A 104 10.55 3.40 2.01
N GLY A 105 10.57 2.62 3.10
CA GLY A 105 10.13 3.05 4.42
C GLY A 105 10.87 4.27 4.96
N GLU A 106 12.19 4.34 4.79
CA GLU A 106 13.01 5.49 5.20
C GLU A 106 12.61 6.79 4.51
N VAL A 107 12.27 6.71 3.21
CA VAL A 107 11.77 7.85 2.43
C VAL A 107 10.35 8.19 2.88
N PHE A 108 9.50 7.19 3.06
CA PHE A 108 8.09 7.35 3.43
C PHE A 108 7.94 8.10 4.76
N VAL A 109 8.74 7.79 5.78
CA VAL A 109 8.66 8.49 7.09
C VAL A 109 9.04 9.98 7.02
N ALA A 110 9.61 10.47 5.92
CA ALA A 110 9.80 11.90 5.69
C ALA A 110 8.46 12.65 5.57
N TYR A 111 7.41 11.99 5.08
CA TYR A 111 6.09 12.56 4.78
C TYR A 111 5.14 12.57 5.99
N ALA A 112 5.67 12.71 7.21
CA ALA A 112 4.91 12.57 8.46
C ALA A 112 3.66 13.47 8.53
N SER A 113 3.70 14.69 7.97
CA SER A 113 2.53 15.57 7.97
C SER A 113 1.36 15.00 7.15
N SER A 114 1.64 14.38 6.02
CA SER A 114 0.64 13.80 5.11
C SER A 114 0.18 12.44 5.60
N ILE A 115 1.10 11.64 6.17
CA ILE A 115 0.77 10.41 6.89
C ILE A 115 -0.23 10.73 8.01
N ARG A 116 0.05 11.74 8.82
CA ARG A 116 -0.87 12.16 9.89
C ARG A 116 -2.25 12.53 9.34
N ARG A 117 -2.31 13.40 8.32
CA ARG A 117 -3.60 13.77 7.69
C ARG A 117 -4.36 12.56 7.16
N PHE A 118 -3.67 11.58 6.58
CA PHE A 118 -4.26 10.33 6.08
C PHE A 118 -4.82 9.46 7.22
N LEU A 119 -4.10 9.34 8.33
CA LEU A 119 -4.57 8.59 9.50
C LEU A 119 -5.73 9.30 10.22
N ASP A 120 -5.68 10.63 10.35
CA ASP A 120 -6.70 11.45 11.01
C ASP A 120 -8.08 11.33 10.34
N ARG A 121 -8.11 11.12 9.01
CA ARG A 121 -9.34 10.84 8.22
C ARG A 121 -9.74 9.37 8.20
N GLY A 122 -9.12 8.53 9.03
CA GLY A 122 -9.45 7.12 9.21
C GLY A 122 -8.68 6.15 8.32
N GLY A 123 -7.67 6.62 7.59
CA GLY A 123 -6.86 5.79 6.70
C GLY A 123 -6.06 4.72 7.44
N VAL A 124 -5.76 3.63 6.74
CA VAL A 124 -4.97 2.49 7.22
C VAL A 124 -3.73 2.33 6.35
N ILE A 125 -2.57 2.11 6.98
CA ILE A 125 -1.30 1.86 6.28
C ILE A 125 -0.95 0.39 6.40
N ILE A 126 -0.65 -0.24 5.26
CA ILE A 126 -0.12 -1.59 5.20
C ILE A 126 1.37 -1.52 4.95
N TRP A 127 2.13 -1.88 5.98
CA TRP A 127 3.58 -1.91 5.97
C TRP A 127 4.03 -3.22 5.32
N GLY A 128 4.26 -3.19 4.01
CA GLY A 128 4.89 -4.28 3.29
C GLY A 128 6.35 -4.39 3.73
N ILE A 129 6.66 -5.33 4.62
CA ILE A 129 7.94 -5.36 5.34
C ILE A 129 8.76 -6.62 5.07
N VAL A 130 8.12 -7.76 4.76
CA VAL A 130 8.83 -9.03 4.54
C VAL A 130 9.07 -9.22 3.04
N PRO A 131 10.33 -9.24 2.56
CA PRO A 131 10.62 -9.45 1.14
C PRO A 131 10.10 -10.82 0.66
N THR A 132 9.66 -10.88 -0.60
CA THR A 132 9.28 -12.15 -1.25
C THR A 132 10.28 -12.60 -2.30
N ASN A 133 11.32 -11.79 -2.57
CA ASN A 133 12.43 -12.17 -3.43
C ASN A 133 13.44 -13.02 -2.65
N TYR A 134 13.99 -14.05 -3.30
CA TYR A 134 14.96 -14.99 -2.71
C TYR A 134 16.13 -14.29 -2.01
N GLU A 135 16.93 -13.50 -2.73
CA GLU A 135 18.16 -12.91 -2.17
C GLU A 135 17.92 -11.88 -1.05
N PRO A 136 16.94 -10.95 -1.13
CA PRO A 136 16.62 -10.08 -0.01
C PRO A 136 16.07 -10.84 1.19
N PHE A 137 15.21 -11.85 0.98
CA PHE A 137 14.62 -12.62 2.08
C PHE A 137 15.68 -13.37 2.89
N GLU A 138 16.68 -13.95 2.24
CA GLU A 138 17.78 -14.67 2.93
C GLU A 138 18.62 -13.77 3.87
N LYS A 139 18.56 -12.45 3.69
CA LYS A 139 19.32 -11.49 4.52
C LYS A 139 18.55 -11.02 5.74
N GLU A 140 17.28 -11.39 5.86
CA GLU A 140 16.36 -10.90 6.87
C GLU A 140 15.95 -11.99 7.85
N ASP A 141 15.70 -11.59 9.09
CA ASP A 141 15.09 -12.42 10.12
C ASP A 141 14.02 -11.64 10.90
N LEU A 142 13.37 -12.30 11.85
CA LEU A 142 12.32 -11.66 12.65
C LEU A 142 12.83 -10.43 13.43
N SER A 143 14.07 -10.46 13.89
CA SER A 143 14.67 -9.38 14.66
C SER A 143 15.00 -8.19 13.76
N SER A 144 15.64 -8.41 12.61
CA SER A 144 16.00 -7.33 11.68
C SER A 144 14.76 -6.60 11.17
N LEU A 145 13.73 -7.34 10.76
CA LEU A 145 12.47 -6.79 10.26
C LEU A 145 11.66 -6.08 11.35
N GLY A 146 11.63 -6.63 12.56
CA GLY A 146 11.00 -5.99 13.72
C GLY A 146 11.68 -4.67 14.08
N GLN A 147 13.01 -4.65 14.10
CA GLN A 147 13.79 -3.43 14.37
C GLN A 147 13.57 -2.37 13.29
N LEU A 148 13.60 -2.75 12.01
CA LEU A 148 13.35 -1.84 10.89
C LEU A 148 11.98 -1.17 11.01
N LEU A 149 10.94 -1.95 11.29
CA LEU A 149 9.57 -1.44 11.42
C LEU A 149 9.39 -0.54 12.65
N THR A 150 9.87 -0.98 13.82
CA THR A 150 9.82 -0.20 15.05
C THR A 150 10.62 1.11 14.93
N HIS A 151 11.73 1.09 14.20
CA HIS A 151 12.51 2.30 13.89
C HIS A 151 11.67 3.32 13.12
N MET A 152 11.01 2.90 12.04
CA MET A 152 10.13 3.78 11.25
C MET A 152 8.99 4.36 12.10
N TRP A 153 8.32 3.55 12.89
CA TRP A 153 7.24 4.01 13.78
C TRP A 153 7.74 4.99 14.84
N THR A 154 8.92 4.75 15.41
CA THR A 154 9.55 5.66 16.37
C THR A 154 9.88 7.02 15.75
N LEU A 155 10.32 7.04 14.48
CA LEU A 155 10.56 8.29 13.76
C LEU A 155 9.26 9.08 13.54
N LEU A 156 8.15 8.41 13.24
CA LEU A 156 6.84 9.04 13.08
C LEU A 156 6.28 9.55 14.42
N ASP A 157 6.48 8.80 15.50
CA ASP A 157 6.11 9.21 16.86
C ASP A 157 6.85 10.48 17.30
N LYS A 158 8.17 10.54 17.08
CA LYS A 158 8.98 11.75 17.30
C LYS A 158 8.53 12.95 16.46
N LYS A 159 7.84 12.72 15.33
CA LYS A 159 7.25 13.75 14.48
C LYS A 159 5.79 14.07 14.83
N GLY A 160 5.28 13.52 15.92
CA GLY A 160 3.97 13.86 16.51
C GLY A 160 2.81 12.96 16.07
N ILE A 161 3.08 11.77 15.54
CA ILE A 161 2.05 10.75 15.29
C ILE A 161 2.07 9.75 16.44
N ASP A 162 1.13 9.85 17.37
CA ASP A 162 1.05 8.93 18.52
C ASP A 162 1.19 7.47 18.08
N LEU A 163 2.15 6.76 18.70
CA LEU A 163 2.45 5.38 18.35
C LEU A 163 1.23 4.46 18.49
N GLY A 164 0.41 4.62 19.54
CA GLY A 164 -0.78 3.80 19.72
C GLY A 164 -1.80 4.00 18.60
N PHE A 165 -2.02 5.24 18.20
CA PHE A 165 -2.87 5.62 17.08
C PHE A 165 -2.34 5.06 15.76
N LEU A 166 -1.04 5.20 15.49
CA LEU A 166 -0.38 4.64 14.31
C LEU A 166 -0.56 3.11 14.23
N LEU A 167 -0.31 2.41 15.33
CA LEU A 167 -0.44 0.94 15.40
C LEU A 167 -1.89 0.49 15.22
N SER A 168 -2.87 1.23 15.76
CA SER A 168 -4.30 0.93 15.57
C SER A 168 -4.78 1.04 14.11
N ARG A 169 -3.98 1.70 13.26
CA ARG A 169 -4.23 1.93 11.84
C ARG A 169 -3.19 1.24 10.95
N SER A 170 -2.50 0.24 11.47
CA SER A 170 -1.43 -0.46 10.75
C SER A 170 -1.78 -1.93 10.48
N MET A 171 -1.43 -2.39 9.28
CA MET A 171 -1.43 -3.81 8.90
C MET A 171 -0.04 -4.19 8.38
N LEU A 172 0.26 -5.49 8.36
CA LEU A 172 1.50 -6.02 7.78
C LEU A 172 1.18 -6.84 6.53
N SER A 173 2.04 -6.76 5.53
CA SER A 173 1.97 -7.57 4.31
C SER A 173 3.38 -7.97 3.86
N PRO A 174 3.49 -8.84 2.83
CA PRO A 174 4.74 -8.95 2.11
C PRO A 174 5.11 -7.58 1.50
N ALA A 175 6.41 -7.32 1.36
CA ALA A 175 6.95 -6.07 0.83
C ALA A 175 6.81 -5.98 -0.69
N THR A 176 7.09 -7.08 -1.37
CA THR A 176 7.22 -7.11 -2.83
C THR A 176 6.14 -7.94 -3.50
N CYS A 177 5.76 -7.50 -4.69
CA CYS A 177 4.76 -8.11 -5.58
C CYS A 177 5.25 -9.41 -6.27
N CYS A 178 6.47 -9.88 -5.98
CA CYS A 178 7.11 -10.97 -6.71
C CYS A 178 6.61 -12.34 -6.25
N LEU A 179 6.28 -13.19 -7.21
CA LEU A 179 5.77 -14.55 -7.02
C LEU A 179 6.63 -15.62 -7.71
N VAL A 180 7.71 -15.22 -8.38
CA VAL A 180 8.57 -16.15 -9.14
C VAL A 180 10.01 -16.00 -8.65
N ASN A 181 10.46 -16.99 -7.89
CA ASN A 181 11.84 -17.09 -7.43
C ASN A 181 12.54 -18.30 -8.06
N PRO A 182 13.89 -18.36 -8.03
CA PRO A 182 14.63 -19.56 -8.44
C PRO A 182 14.23 -20.83 -7.67
N ASP A 183 13.73 -20.68 -6.44
CA ASP A 183 13.25 -21.76 -5.58
C ASP A 183 11.74 -22.03 -5.70
N GLY A 184 11.07 -21.46 -6.71
CA GLY A 184 9.63 -21.57 -6.92
C GLY A 184 8.83 -20.78 -5.88
N GLU A 185 7.98 -21.48 -5.13
CA GLU A 185 7.10 -20.90 -4.10
C GLU A 185 7.69 -20.91 -2.68
N ASN A 186 8.81 -21.61 -2.46
CA ASN A 186 9.36 -21.86 -1.13
C ASN A 186 9.66 -20.56 -0.34
N THR A 187 10.31 -19.58 -0.97
CA THR A 187 10.57 -18.28 -0.35
C THR A 187 9.27 -17.54 -0.02
N VAL A 188 8.27 -17.60 -0.91
CA VAL A 188 6.97 -16.95 -0.70
C VAL A 188 6.26 -17.55 0.50
N GLU A 189 6.19 -18.88 0.61
CA GLU A 189 5.59 -19.56 1.78
C GLU A 189 6.27 -19.17 3.10
N LYS A 190 7.61 -19.15 3.10
CA LYS A 190 8.40 -18.72 4.26
C LYS A 190 8.13 -17.25 4.61
N ALA A 191 8.02 -16.36 3.63
CA ALA A 191 7.70 -14.96 3.85
C ALA A 191 6.32 -14.79 4.50
N PHE A 192 5.30 -15.50 4.01
CA PHE A 192 3.96 -15.48 4.62
C PHE A 192 3.94 -16.03 6.05
N LYS A 193 4.75 -17.05 6.35
CA LYS A 193 4.93 -17.56 7.71
C LYS A 193 5.61 -16.51 8.60
N MET A 194 6.69 -15.90 8.12
CA MET A 194 7.46 -14.89 8.84
C MET A 194 6.62 -13.65 9.15
N ILE A 195 5.73 -13.21 8.25
CA ILE A 195 4.80 -12.09 8.52
C ILE A 195 3.90 -12.38 9.73
N LYS A 196 3.39 -13.61 9.86
CA LYS A 196 2.53 -14.01 10.99
C LYS A 196 3.31 -14.05 12.31
N GLU A 197 4.52 -14.58 12.26
CA GLU A 197 5.43 -14.63 13.42
C GLU A 197 5.81 -13.21 13.87
N LEU A 198 6.15 -12.33 12.91
CA LEU A 198 6.47 -10.92 13.14
C LEU A 198 5.28 -10.18 13.76
N SER A 199 4.08 -10.35 13.21
CA SER A 199 2.84 -9.77 13.76
C SER A 199 2.60 -10.22 15.20
N THR A 200 2.79 -11.50 15.51
CA THR A 200 2.63 -12.04 16.87
C THR A 200 3.65 -11.44 17.84
N MET A 201 4.91 -11.33 17.42
CA MET A 201 5.99 -10.74 18.22
C MET A 201 5.69 -9.27 18.55
N LEU A 202 5.36 -8.46 17.53
CA LEU A 202 5.08 -7.03 17.69
C LEU A 202 3.83 -6.78 18.53
N ARG A 203 2.78 -7.58 18.35
CA ARG A 203 1.57 -7.49 19.20
C ARG A 203 1.89 -7.76 20.66
N LYS A 204 2.76 -8.72 20.96
CA LYS A 204 3.20 -8.98 22.33
C LYS A 204 4.04 -7.83 22.90
N GLU A 205 4.97 -7.31 22.12
CA GLU A 205 5.85 -6.21 22.52
C GLU A 205 5.05 -4.93 22.83
N HIS A 206 4.12 -4.57 21.96
CA HIS A 206 3.28 -3.38 22.08
C HIS A 206 1.97 -3.62 22.85
N ARG A 207 1.76 -4.83 23.40
CA ARG A 207 0.54 -5.23 24.15
C ARG A 207 -0.76 -5.06 23.36
N LEU A 208 -0.71 -5.30 22.07
CA LEU A 208 -1.84 -5.31 21.14
C LEU A 208 -2.51 -6.71 21.12
N PHE A 209 -3.00 -7.16 22.27
CA PHE A 209 -3.79 -8.39 22.36
C PHE A 209 -5.27 -8.04 22.17
N ASP A 210 -5.92 -8.70 21.21
CA ASP A 210 -7.08 -8.18 20.51
C ASP A 210 -8.28 -7.84 21.41
N ALA A 211 -8.84 -6.65 21.17
CA ALA A 211 -10.29 -6.50 21.08
C ALA A 211 -10.71 -7.10 19.73
N LEU A 212 -10.98 -8.41 19.71
CA LEU A 212 -11.61 -9.10 18.58
C LEU A 212 -13.10 -8.78 18.53
#